data_AF-A0A9W6HMA8-F1
#
_entry.id   AF-A0A9W6HMA8-F1
#
_cell.length_a   1.000
_cell.length_b   1.000
_cell.length_c   1.000
_cell.angle_alpha   90.00
_cell.angle_beta   90.00
_cell.angle_gamma   90.00
#
_symmetry.space_group_name_H-M   'P 1'
#
loop_
_entity.id
_entity.type
_entity.pdbx_description
1 polymer ?
#
loop_
_entity_poly.entity_id
_entity_poly.type
_entity_poly.pdbx_seq_one_letter_code
_entity_poly.pdbx_strand_id
1 'polypeptide(L)'
;MSIPTDHVDAPRTVRRLARGAAVTPVWRNAIGGVTFRTDDGRYIKHGPRNAETSLRAEAGRLSWARRYVEVPSVIETGAGPTNEWLVTRAIEASSAVEPRWIERPATAVGAVGEALRALHDALPVADCPFEWTVPVRIANARRRGIRVPIDLRTPPPVDRFVVCHGDACCPNTLLDDDGHGVAHVDLGALGIADRWADIAVAAISTEWNYGPGWQDALIEAYGVKPDDERLAYYRALWNAT
;
A
#
# COMPACT_ATOMS: atom_id res chain seq x y z
N MET A 1 2.49 -10.54 -7.00
CA MET A 1 2.00 -9.34 -7.72
C MET A 1 3.11 -8.89 -8.64
N SER A 2 2.81 -8.31 -9.79
CA SER A 2 3.84 -7.97 -10.76
C SER A 2 3.37 -6.90 -11.76
N ILE A 3 4.34 -6.26 -12.41
CA ILE A 3 4.12 -5.51 -13.64
C ILE A 3 3.83 -6.54 -14.76
N PRO A 4 2.69 -6.47 -15.46
CA PRO A 4 2.39 -7.42 -16.53
C PRO A 4 3.39 -7.31 -17.69
N THR A 5 4.04 -8.43 -18.04
CA THR A 5 4.88 -8.56 -19.24
C THR A 5 4.09 -9.00 -20.47
N ASP A 6 2.92 -9.59 -20.25
CA ASP A 6 2.06 -10.13 -21.28
C ASP A 6 0.96 -9.14 -21.66
N HIS A 7 0.39 -9.29 -22.84
CA HIS A 7 -0.75 -8.47 -23.26
C HIS A 7 -1.97 -8.73 -22.35
N VAL A 8 -2.49 -7.66 -21.73
CA VAL A 8 -3.71 -7.71 -20.92
C VAL A 8 -4.80 -6.86 -21.56
N ASP A 9 -5.87 -7.50 -22.02
CA ASP A 9 -7.02 -6.81 -22.59
C ASP A 9 -7.73 -5.96 -21.53
N ALA A 10 -7.91 -4.67 -21.83
CA ALA A 10 -8.69 -3.78 -20.99
C ALA A 10 -10.18 -4.18 -21.00
N PRO A 11 -10.80 -4.45 -19.83
CA PRO A 11 -12.23 -4.73 -19.74
C PRO A 11 -13.07 -3.59 -20.32
N ARG A 12 -14.32 -3.88 -20.75
CA ARG A 12 -15.25 -2.86 -21.25
C ARG A 12 -15.43 -1.69 -20.27
N THR A 13 -15.46 -1.98 -18.97
CA THR A 13 -15.50 -0.97 -17.90
C THR A 13 -14.29 -0.04 -17.96
N VAL A 14 -13.07 -0.59 -18.07
CA VAL A 14 -11.83 0.20 -18.16
C VAL A 14 -11.81 1.07 -19.41
N ARG A 15 -12.17 0.51 -20.59
CA ARG A 15 -12.26 1.28 -21.84
C ARG A 15 -13.25 2.44 -21.75
N ARG A 16 -14.40 2.23 -21.08
CA ARG A 16 -15.38 3.30 -20.83
C ARG A 16 -14.82 4.38 -19.90
N LEU A 17 -14.15 3.99 -18.80
CA LEU A 17 -13.53 4.90 -17.84
C LEU A 17 -12.34 5.68 -18.45
N ALA A 18 -11.64 5.08 -19.42
CA ALA A 18 -10.57 5.72 -20.17
C ALA A 18 -11.08 6.87 -21.05
N ARG A 19 -12.37 6.89 -21.43
CA ARG A 19 -12.98 8.00 -22.20
C ARG A 19 -12.21 8.35 -23.49
N GLY A 20 -11.68 7.34 -24.17
CA GLY A 20 -10.91 7.49 -25.41
C GLY A 20 -9.39 7.54 -25.22
N ALA A 21 -8.89 7.70 -23.99
CA ALA A 21 -7.47 7.61 -23.68
C ALA A 21 -6.92 6.19 -23.95
N ALA A 22 -5.67 6.10 -24.39
CA ALA A 22 -4.96 4.83 -24.46
C ALA A 22 -4.72 4.31 -23.03
N VAL A 23 -4.75 2.99 -22.85
CA VAL A 23 -4.53 2.35 -21.54
C VAL A 23 -3.41 1.32 -21.62
N THR A 24 -2.52 1.37 -20.63
CA THR A 24 -1.44 0.40 -20.45
C THR A 24 -1.60 -0.27 -19.10
N PRO A 25 -1.62 -1.62 -19.03
CA PRO A 25 -1.61 -2.33 -17.75
C PRO A 25 -0.25 -2.11 -17.07
N VAL A 26 -0.25 -1.66 -15.82
CA VAL A 26 0.98 -1.33 -15.07
C VAL A 26 1.16 -2.18 -13.82
N TRP A 27 0.09 -2.81 -13.32
CA TRP A 27 0.15 -3.64 -12.13
C TRP A 27 -0.92 -4.71 -12.13
N ARG A 28 -0.57 -5.92 -11.68
CA ARG A 28 -1.52 -7.00 -11.38
C ARG A 28 -1.34 -7.46 -9.94
N ASN A 29 -2.42 -7.35 -9.16
CA ASN A 29 -2.42 -7.78 -7.77
C ASN A 29 -2.71 -9.29 -7.62
N ALA A 30 -2.60 -9.82 -6.40
CA ALA A 30 -2.70 -11.26 -6.14
C ALA A 30 -4.12 -11.83 -6.31
N ILE A 31 -5.14 -10.97 -6.27
CA ILE A 31 -6.55 -11.37 -6.40
C ILE A 31 -7.09 -11.19 -7.81
N GLY A 32 -6.24 -10.88 -8.80
CA GLY A 32 -6.63 -10.74 -10.21
C GLY A 32 -7.13 -9.34 -10.60
N GLY A 33 -6.99 -8.35 -9.72
CA GLY A 33 -7.18 -6.94 -10.07
C GLY A 33 -6.01 -6.40 -10.89
N VAL A 34 -6.31 -5.48 -11.80
CA VAL A 34 -5.35 -4.86 -12.70
C VAL A 34 -5.46 -3.34 -12.59
N THR A 35 -4.33 -2.67 -12.47
CA THR A 35 -4.21 -1.22 -12.56
C THR A 35 -3.75 -0.84 -13.96
N PHE A 36 -4.45 0.10 -14.58
CA PHE A 36 -4.12 0.65 -15.89
C PHE A 36 -3.69 2.11 -15.74
N ARG A 37 -2.63 2.52 -16.43
CA ARG A 37 -2.27 3.93 -16.63
C ARG A 37 -2.89 4.40 -17.94
N THR A 38 -3.48 5.59 -17.93
CA THR A 38 -3.92 6.27 -19.16
C THR A 38 -2.84 7.22 -19.68
N ASP A 39 -2.82 7.47 -20.99
CA ASP A 39 -1.93 8.46 -21.62
C ASP A 39 -2.28 9.93 -21.29
N ASP A 40 -3.41 10.16 -20.61
CA ASP A 40 -3.85 11.48 -20.13
C ASP A 40 -3.71 11.68 -18.61
N GLY A 41 -2.84 10.90 -17.95
CA GLY A 41 -2.42 11.16 -16.57
C GLY A 41 -3.39 10.65 -15.50
N ARG A 42 -4.01 9.48 -15.70
CA ARG A 42 -4.89 8.83 -14.72
C ARG A 42 -4.47 7.38 -14.48
N TYR A 43 -4.87 6.86 -13.33
CA TYR A 43 -4.84 5.43 -13.05
C TYR A 43 -6.26 4.89 -12.89
N ILE A 44 -6.51 3.70 -13.43
CA ILE A 44 -7.76 2.96 -13.31
C ILE A 44 -7.44 1.63 -12.65
N LYS A 45 -7.75 1.49 -11.37
CA LYS A 45 -7.77 0.21 -10.67
C LYS A 45 -9.08 -0.48 -10.99
N HIS A 46 -9.03 -1.73 -11.46
CA HIS A 46 -10.22 -2.54 -11.73
C HIS A 46 -9.96 -3.99 -11.32
N GLY A 47 -10.81 -4.54 -10.47
CA GLY A 47 -10.63 -5.90 -9.98
C GLY A 47 -11.91 -6.52 -9.44
N PRO A 48 -11.85 -7.81 -9.07
CA PRO A 48 -12.96 -8.45 -8.38
C PRO A 48 -13.19 -7.79 -7.02
N ARG A 49 -14.43 -7.85 -6.53
CA ARG A 49 -14.75 -7.46 -5.16
C ARG A 49 -13.94 -8.32 -4.18
N ASN A 50 -13.34 -7.68 -3.18
CA ASN A 50 -12.61 -8.35 -2.10
C ASN A 50 -13.36 -8.15 -0.77
N ALA A 51 -13.35 -9.19 0.07
CA ALA A 51 -13.93 -9.15 1.42
C ALA A 51 -12.99 -8.49 2.45
N GLU A 52 -11.69 -8.39 2.16
CA GLU A 52 -10.69 -7.75 3.00
C GLU A 52 -10.82 -6.22 3.01
N THR A 53 -10.78 -5.64 1.81
CA THR A 53 -10.99 -4.21 1.56
C THR A 53 -11.71 -4.02 0.23
N SER A 54 -12.12 -2.79 -0.06
CA SER A 54 -12.75 -2.41 -1.32
C SER A 54 -12.13 -1.16 -1.90
N LEU A 55 -12.14 -1.00 -3.21
CA LEU A 55 -11.71 0.21 -3.91
C LEU A 55 -12.52 1.46 -3.48
N ARG A 56 -13.78 1.27 -3.03
CA ARG A 56 -14.55 2.35 -2.40
C ARG A 56 -13.99 2.74 -1.03
N ALA A 57 -13.54 1.78 -0.23
CA ALA A 57 -12.90 2.02 1.05
C ALA A 57 -11.52 2.69 0.89
N GLU A 58 -10.76 2.30 -0.14
CA GLU A 58 -9.53 2.99 -0.54
C GLU A 58 -9.81 4.44 -0.97
N ALA A 59 -10.83 4.68 -1.81
CA ALA A 59 -11.21 6.03 -2.22
C ALA A 59 -11.52 6.96 -1.03
N GLY A 60 -12.22 6.43 -0.01
CA GLY A 60 -12.50 7.16 1.22
C GLY A 60 -11.24 7.52 2.00
N ARG A 61 -10.29 6.58 2.11
CA ARG A 61 -9.00 6.77 2.80
C ARG A 61 -8.09 7.74 2.05
N LEU A 62 -8.00 7.63 0.73
CA LEU A 62 -7.29 8.60 -0.13
C LEU A 62 -7.85 10.01 0.05
N SER A 63 -9.19 10.15 0.02
CA SER A 63 -9.84 11.45 0.17
C SER A 63 -9.58 12.08 1.54
N TRP A 64 -9.51 11.27 2.60
CA TRP A 64 -9.16 11.73 3.95
C TRP A 64 -7.68 12.09 4.08
N ALA A 65 -6.77 11.22 3.60
CA ALA A 65 -5.32 11.35 3.74
C ALA A 65 -4.75 12.52 2.93
N ARG A 66 -5.35 12.83 1.76
CA ARG A 66 -4.98 13.96 0.90
C ARG A 66 -5.02 15.33 1.58
N ARG A 67 -5.69 15.43 2.72
CA ARG A 67 -5.71 16.67 3.53
C ARG A 67 -4.39 16.93 4.25
N TYR A 68 -3.50 15.94 4.31
CA TYR A 68 -2.29 15.95 5.14
C TYR A 68 -1.03 15.55 4.37
N VAL A 69 -1.13 14.64 3.39
CA VAL A 69 0.00 14.12 2.61
C VAL A 69 -0.35 14.01 1.12
N GLU A 70 0.67 13.96 0.27
CA GLU A 70 0.48 13.71 -1.17
C GLU A 70 0.07 12.25 -1.41
N VAL A 71 -1.13 12.08 -1.96
CA VAL A 71 -1.71 10.80 -2.37
C VAL A 71 -2.60 11.03 -3.59
N PRO A 72 -2.88 9.99 -4.40
CA PRO A 72 -3.68 10.16 -5.61
C PRO A 72 -5.05 10.80 -5.34
N SER A 73 -5.41 11.79 -6.16
CA SER A 73 -6.73 12.42 -6.12
C SER A 73 -7.78 11.51 -6.73
N VAL A 74 -8.82 11.16 -5.97
CA VAL A 74 -9.96 10.37 -6.48
C VAL A 74 -10.75 11.17 -7.52
N ILE A 75 -10.96 10.60 -8.70
CA ILE A 75 -11.81 11.15 -9.77
C ILE A 75 -13.19 10.50 -9.73
N GLU A 76 -13.24 9.17 -9.74
CA GLU A 76 -14.48 8.41 -9.65
C GLU A 76 -14.24 7.01 -9.09
N THR A 77 -15.25 6.45 -8.43
CA THR A 77 -15.26 5.07 -7.96
C THR A 77 -16.63 4.46 -8.22
N GLY A 78 -16.68 3.16 -8.45
CA GLY A 78 -17.93 2.45 -8.64
C GLY A 78 -17.76 0.94 -8.54
N ALA A 79 -18.88 0.24 -8.65
CA ALA A 79 -18.88 -1.21 -8.61
C ALA A 79 -19.95 -1.81 -9.50
N GLY A 80 -19.65 -2.98 -10.04
CA GLY A 80 -20.59 -3.89 -10.69
C GLY A 80 -21.01 -5.04 -9.77
N PRO A 81 -21.64 -6.08 -10.33
CA PRO A 81 -22.04 -7.27 -9.58
C PRO A 81 -20.85 -8.01 -8.96
N THR A 82 -19.76 -8.17 -9.71
CA THR A 82 -18.59 -8.97 -9.31
C THR A 82 -17.29 -8.17 -9.23
N ASN A 83 -17.27 -6.93 -9.72
CA ASN A 83 -16.08 -6.08 -9.80
C ASN A 83 -16.30 -4.71 -9.19
N GLU A 84 -15.20 -4.01 -8.99
CA GLU A 84 -15.14 -2.63 -8.56
C GLU A 84 -14.04 -1.89 -9.30
N TRP A 85 -14.14 -0.55 -9.30
CA TRP A 85 -13.13 0.31 -9.89
C TRP A 85 -12.90 1.58 -9.07
N LEU A 86 -11.69 2.11 -9.23
CA LEU A 86 -11.25 3.38 -8.71
C LEU A 86 -10.41 4.07 -9.78
N VAL A 87 -10.77 5.30 -10.10
CA VAL A 87 -10.03 6.17 -11.01
C VAL A 87 -9.42 7.31 -10.21
N THR A 88 -8.13 7.52 -10.36
CA THR A 88 -7.38 8.59 -9.69
C THR A 88 -6.56 9.40 -10.69
N ARG A 89 -6.20 10.63 -10.31
CA ARG A 89 -5.13 11.36 -11.01
C ARG A 89 -3.79 10.71 -10.73
N ALA A 90 -2.93 10.68 -11.75
CA ALA A 90 -1.54 10.31 -11.59
C ALA A 90 -0.79 11.38 -10.76
N ILE A 91 0.26 10.92 -10.09
CA ILE A 91 1.30 11.75 -9.49
C ILE A 91 2.52 11.58 -10.39
N GLU A 92 3.24 12.67 -10.68
CA GLU A 92 4.48 12.65 -11.46
C GLU A 92 5.63 12.08 -10.62
N ALA A 93 5.56 10.77 -10.40
CA ALA A 93 6.50 9.95 -9.65
C ALA A 93 6.33 8.49 -10.09
N SER A 94 7.28 7.62 -9.76
CA SER A 94 7.19 6.20 -10.10
C SER A 94 7.35 5.29 -8.89
N SER A 95 6.77 4.10 -8.97
CA SER A 95 6.86 3.11 -7.90
C SER A 95 8.31 2.77 -7.57
N ALA A 96 8.65 2.60 -6.28
CA ALA A 96 10.00 2.26 -5.83
C ALA A 96 10.54 0.93 -6.41
N VAL A 97 9.68 0.15 -7.09
CA VAL A 97 10.05 -1.11 -7.76
C VAL A 97 10.04 -1.01 -9.28
N GLU A 98 10.00 0.20 -9.84
CA GLU A 98 10.30 0.39 -11.26
C GLU A 98 11.77 0.01 -11.55
N PRO A 99 12.11 -0.52 -12.75
CA PRO A 99 13.47 -0.98 -13.07
C PRO A 99 14.59 -0.02 -12.66
N ARG A 100 14.42 1.29 -12.88
CA ARG A 100 15.42 2.31 -12.51
C ARG A 100 15.72 2.40 -11.01
N TRP A 101 14.80 1.96 -10.15
CA TRP A 101 14.96 1.95 -8.69
C TRP A 101 15.39 0.59 -8.18
N ILE A 102 14.98 -0.51 -8.83
CA ILE A 102 15.51 -1.85 -8.57
C ILE A 102 17.03 -1.87 -8.77
N GLU A 103 17.53 -1.18 -9.79
CA GLU A 103 18.97 -1.03 -10.05
C GLU A 103 19.70 -0.11 -9.05
N ARG A 104 18.95 0.61 -8.19
CA ARG A 104 19.47 1.55 -7.18
C ARG A 104 18.85 1.28 -5.80
N PRO A 105 19.06 0.08 -5.23
CA PRO A 105 18.34 -0.36 -4.05
C PRO A 105 18.63 0.48 -2.80
N ALA A 106 19.86 0.99 -2.62
CA ALA A 106 20.18 1.88 -1.51
C ALA A 106 19.32 3.16 -1.53
N THR A 107 19.16 3.78 -2.70
CA THR A 107 18.30 4.95 -2.88
C THR A 107 16.84 4.58 -2.63
N ALA A 108 16.35 3.50 -3.22
CA ALA A 108 14.96 3.08 -3.10
C ALA A 108 14.57 2.73 -1.66
N VAL A 109 15.41 1.96 -0.97
CA VAL A 109 15.18 1.54 0.42
C VAL A 109 15.20 2.72 1.38
N GLY A 110 16.17 3.64 1.22
CA GLY A 110 16.21 4.88 2.00
C GLY A 110 14.94 5.71 1.82
N ALA A 111 14.55 5.94 0.57
CA ALA A 111 13.35 6.70 0.23
C ALA A 111 12.06 6.08 0.78
N VAL A 112 11.93 4.74 0.76
CA VAL A 112 10.77 4.04 1.33
C VAL A 112 10.71 4.23 2.85
N GLY A 113 11.84 4.08 3.56
CA GLY A 113 11.90 4.28 5.00
C GLY A 113 11.56 5.72 5.42
N GLU A 114 12.14 6.70 4.72
CA GLU A 114 11.89 8.13 4.95
C GLU A 114 10.44 8.52 4.64
N ALA A 115 9.89 8.06 3.52
CA ALA A 115 8.50 8.35 3.14
C ALA A 115 7.48 7.70 4.07
N LEU A 116 7.76 6.49 4.57
CA LEU A 116 6.92 5.86 5.58
C LEU A 116 6.95 6.65 6.89
N ARG A 117 8.13 7.14 7.29
CA ARG A 117 8.26 8.02 8.46
C ARG A 117 7.49 9.32 8.29
N ALA A 118 7.63 9.96 7.13
CA ALA A 118 6.90 11.19 6.80
C ALA A 118 5.38 11.00 6.85
N LEU A 119 4.87 9.86 6.34
CA LEU A 119 3.46 9.49 6.43
C LEU A 119 2.98 9.41 7.89
N HIS A 120 3.71 8.67 8.73
CA HIS A 120 3.37 8.47 10.13
C HIS A 120 3.43 9.74 10.99
N ASP A 121 4.33 10.67 10.66
CA ASP A 121 4.44 11.95 11.38
C ASP A 121 3.41 12.98 10.89
N ALA A 122 3.00 12.94 9.62
CA ALA A 122 2.06 13.91 9.05
C ALA A 122 0.58 13.57 9.32
N LEU A 123 0.21 12.29 9.37
CA LEU A 123 -1.19 11.88 9.53
C LEU A 123 -1.64 11.97 11.01
N PRO A 124 -2.67 12.78 11.33
CA PRO A 124 -3.10 12.96 12.71
C PRO A 124 -3.92 11.78 13.23
N VAL A 125 -3.39 11.08 14.23
CA VAL A 125 -4.09 9.97 14.93
C VAL A 125 -5.43 10.43 15.51
N ALA A 126 -5.47 11.63 16.10
CA ALA A 126 -6.67 12.16 16.75
C ALA A 126 -7.85 12.39 15.78
N ASP A 127 -7.57 12.66 14.50
CA ASP A 127 -8.60 12.96 13.48
C ASP A 127 -8.84 11.78 12.51
N CYS A 128 -8.18 10.64 12.73
CA CYS A 128 -8.29 9.49 11.85
C CYS A 128 -9.55 8.67 12.17
N PRO A 129 -10.51 8.55 11.24
CA PRO A 129 -11.75 7.82 11.45
C PRO A 129 -11.60 6.31 11.20
N PHE A 130 -10.39 5.85 10.90
CA PHE A 130 -10.14 4.47 10.48
C PHE A 130 -9.29 3.76 11.53
N GLU A 131 -9.71 2.55 11.88
CA GLU A 131 -8.94 1.68 12.77
C GLU A 131 -8.33 0.52 11.97
N TRP A 132 -7.10 0.16 12.31
CA TRP A 132 -6.39 -0.99 11.76
C TRP A 132 -5.62 -1.75 12.85
N THR A 133 -6.13 -1.70 14.08
CA THR A 133 -5.54 -2.38 15.24
C THR A 133 -5.57 -3.91 15.08
N VAL A 134 -4.74 -4.62 15.85
CA VAL A 134 -4.69 -6.10 15.82
C VAL A 134 -6.08 -6.75 16.02
N PRO A 135 -6.92 -6.33 16.99
CA PRO A 135 -8.28 -6.86 17.11
C PRO A 135 -9.14 -6.66 15.85
N VAL A 136 -9.03 -5.49 15.19
CA VAL A 136 -9.77 -5.19 13.96
C VAL A 136 -9.30 -6.08 12.81
N ARG A 137 -7.98 -6.28 12.67
CA ARG A 137 -7.38 -7.18 11.67
C ARG A 137 -7.83 -8.63 11.87
N ILE A 138 -7.80 -9.12 13.11
CA ILE A 138 -8.27 -10.47 13.46
C ILE A 138 -9.76 -10.62 13.17
N ALA A 139 -10.58 -9.62 13.51
CA ALA A 139 -12.01 -9.63 13.21
C ALA A 139 -12.27 -9.64 11.69
N ASN A 140 -11.52 -8.88 10.91
CA ASN A 140 -11.58 -8.89 9.44
C ASN A 140 -11.21 -10.29 8.89
N ALA A 141 -10.06 -10.84 9.29
CA ALA A 141 -9.61 -12.18 8.91
C ALA A 141 -10.67 -13.25 9.24
N ARG A 142 -11.27 -13.19 10.43
CA ARG A 142 -12.36 -14.11 10.83
C ARG A 142 -13.58 -14.01 9.92
N ARG A 143 -13.99 -12.81 9.50
CA ARG A 143 -15.12 -12.64 8.54
C ARG A 143 -14.83 -13.26 7.18
N ARG A 144 -13.54 -13.36 6.81
CA ARG A 144 -13.06 -14.01 5.59
C ARG A 144 -12.84 -15.52 5.76
N GLY A 145 -13.16 -16.09 6.92
CA GLY A 145 -12.94 -17.50 7.21
C GLY A 145 -11.50 -17.87 7.57
N ILE A 146 -10.63 -16.88 7.77
CA ILE A 146 -9.23 -17.09 8.15
C ILE A 146 -9.15 -17.28 9.67
N ARG A 147 -8.49 -18.35 10.10
CA ARG A 147 -8.23 -18.62 11.52
C ARG A 147 -6.84 -18.11 11.90
N VAL A 148 -6.80 -16.97 12.58
CA VAL A 148 -5.54 -16.42 13.12
C VAL A 148 -5.02 -17.33 14.27
N PRO A 149 -3.73 -17.71 14.23
CA PRO A 149 -3.03 -18.44 15.30
C PRO A 149 -3.23 -17.80 16.68
N ILE A 150 -3.24 -18.63 17.73
CA ILE A 150 -3.57 -18.20 19.10
C ILE A 150 -2.53 -17.25 19.68
N ASP A 151 -1.26 -17.50 19.39
CA ASP A 151 -0.08 -16.71 19.74
C ASP A 151 -0.10 -15.32 19.09
N LEU A 152 -0.77 -15.15 17.95
CA LEU A 152 -0.92 -13.86 17.29
C LEU A 152 -2.12 -13.04 17.79
N ARG A 153 -2.97 -13.57 18.69
CA ARG A 153 -4.15 -12.85 19.18
C ARG A 153 -3.84 -11.77 20.19
N THR A 154 -2.69 -11.86 20.84
CA THR A 154 -2.22 -10.89 21.82
C THR A 154 -0.98 -10.21 21.26
N PRO A 155 -1.04 -8.92 20.90
CA PRO A 155 0.14 -8.22 20.42
C PRO A 155 1.11 -7.88 21.57
N PRO A 156 2.40 -7.62 21.25
CA PRO A 156 3.29 -6.93 22.18
C PRO A 156 2.68 -5.56 22.55
N PRO A 157 3.12 -4.94 23.67
CA PRO A 157 2.67 -3.61 24.04
C PRO A 157 2.86 -2.62 22.88
N VAL A 158 1.89 -1.73 22.70
CA VAL A 158 2.01 -0.67 21.67
C VAL A 158 3.20 0.22 22.02
N ASP A 159 4.08 0.40 21.05
CA ASP A 159 5.21 1.32 21.11
C ASP A 159 4.75 2.74 20.79
N ARG A 160 4.09 2.92 19.64
CA ARG A 160 3.49 4.21 19.26
C ARG A 160 2.33 4.00 18.30
N PHE A 161 1.17 4.55 18.65
CA PHE A 161 0.07 4.69 17.70
C PHE A 161 0.40 5.74 16.64
N VAL A 162 0.22 5.34 15.39
CA VAL A 162 0.30 6.18 14.18
C VAL A 162 -0.86 5.83 13.27
N VAL A 163 -1.09 6.62 12.23
CA VAL A 163 -1.97 6.21 11.13
C VAL A 163 -1.12 5.42 10.13
N CYS A 164 -1.27 4.10 10.17
CA CYS A 164 -0.56 3.20 9.30
C CYS A 164 -1.13 3.23 7.88
N HIS A 165 -0.27 3.03 6.88
CA HIS A 165 -0.60 2.71 5.51
C HIS A 165 -1.43 1.41 5.42
N GLY A 166 -1.03 0.38 6.16
CA GLY A 166 -1.69 -0.92 6.17
C GLY A 166 -1.33 -1.85 5.00
N ASP A 167 -0.37 -1.44 4.16
CA ASP A 167 0.29 -2.25 3.12
C ASP A 167 1.57 -1.52 2.69
N ALA A 168 2.47 -1.23 3.65
CA ALA A 168 3.66 -0.41 3.42
C ALA A 168 4.77 -1.12 2.61
N CYS A 169 4.41 -2.00 1.67
CA CYS A 169 5.34 -2.67 0.77
C CYS A 169 6.00 -1.67 -0.20
N CYS A 170 7.24 -1.94 -0.62
CA CYS A 170 8.01 -1.05 -1.50
C CYS A 170 7.26 -0.59 -2.78
N PRO A 171 6.46 -1.42 -3.48
CA PRO A 171 5.73 -0.99 -4.66
C PRO A 171 4.75 0.17 -4.42
N ASN A 172 4.31 0.37 -3.18
CA ASN A 172 3.27 1.32 -2.81
C ASN A 172 3.82 2.70 -2.44
N THR A 173 5.15 2.88 -2.42
CA THR A 173 5.81 4.19 -2.29
C THR A 173 6.22 4.70 -3.66
N LEU A 174 5.94 5.98 -3.94
CA LEU A 174 6.31 6.65 -5.18
C LEU A 174 7.52 7.56 -4.96
N LEU A 175 8.49 7.45 -5.87
CA LEU A 175 9.73 8.24 -5.89
C LEU A 175 9.71 9.24 -7.05
N ASP A 176 10.15 10.47 -6.78
CA ASP A 176 10.43 11.46 -7.81
C ASP A 176 11.71 11.11 -8.60
N ASP A 177 12.06 11.93 -9.61
CA ASP A 177 13.23 11.66 -10.45
C ASP A 177 14.57 11.76 -9.71
N ASP A 178 14.61 12.48 -8.59
CA ASP A 178 15.78 12.61 -7.71
C ASP A 178 15.89 11.43 -6.72
N GLY A 179 14.86 10.60 -6.63
CA GLY A 179 14.81 9.42 -5.76
C GLY A 179 14.26 9.69 -4.37
N HIS A 180 13.60 10.83 -4.14
CA HIS A 180 12.90 11.09 -2.88
C HIS A 180 11.53 10.42 -2.89
N GLY A 181 11.15 9.82 -1.77
CA GLY A 181 9.80 9.28 -1.62
C GLY A 181 8.79 10.41 -1.39
N VAL A 182 7.90 10.63 -2.36
CA VAL A 182 7.00 11.80 -2.40
C VAL A 182 5.53 11.48 -2.14
N ALA A 183 5.10 10.23 -2.31
CA ALA A 183 3.70 9.85 -2.15
C ALA A 183 3.51 8.36 -1.87
N HIS A 184 2.30 8.00 -1.43
CA HIS A 184 1.86 6.62 -1.22
C HIS A 184 0.60 6.27 -2.02
N VAL A 185 0.46 5.01 -2.41
CA VAL A 185 -0.71 4.45 -3.12
C VAL A 185 -1.19 3.16 -2.44
N ASP A 186 -2.37 2.65 -2.79
CA ASP A 186 -2.91 1.41 -2.18
C ASP A 186 -3.26 1.57 -0.68
N LEU A 187 -3.86 2.70 -0.32
CA LEU A 187 -4.31 3.02 1.05
C LEU A 187 -5.62 2.28 1.42
N GLY A 188 -5.86 1.07 0.92
CA GLY A 188 -7.10 0.33 1.16
C GLY A 188 -7.29 -0.09 2.63
N ALA A 189 -6.17 -0.28 3.34
CA ALA A 189 -6.14 -0.72 4.73
C ALA A 189 -5.77 0.39 5.74
N LEU A 190 -5.54 1.62 5.27
CA LEU A 190 -5.06 2.72 6.13
C LEU A 190 -5.92 2.86 7.40
N GLY A 191 -5.25 3.03 8.54
CA GLY A 191 -5.91 3.20 9.82
C GLY A 191 -4.96 3.20 11.00
N ILE A 192 -5.49 3.54 12.18
CA ILE A 192 -4.72 3.63 13.41
C ILE A 192 -4.24 2.23 13.82
N ALA A 193 -2.92 2.08 13.99
CA ALA A 193 -2.27 0.88 14.50
C ALA A 193 -0.92 1.25 15.16
N ASP A 194 -0.25 0.25 15.70
CA ASP A 194 1.14 0.40 16.13
C ASP A 194 2.06 0.59 14.91
N ARG A 195 3.02 1.51 14.99
CA ARG A 195 3.94 1.82 13.87
C ARG A 195 4.69 0.60 13.33
N TRP A 196 4.99 -0.39 14.17
CA TRP A 196 5.70 -1.59 13.73
C TRP A 196 4.85 -2.48 12.82
N ALA A 197 3.53 -2.29 12.80
CA ALA A 197 2.65 -2.98 11.86
C ALA A 197 2.97 -2.65 10.40
N ASP A 198 3.43 -1.42 10.11
CA ASP A 198 3.94 -1.05 8.79
C ASP A 198 5.44 -1.26 8.66
N ILE A 199 6.25 -0.89 9.66
CA ILE A 199 7.73 -1.00 9.58
C ILE A 199 8.15 -2.44 9.28
N ALA A 200 7.53 -3.44 9.94
CA ALA A 200 7.85 -4.84 9.70
C ALA A 200 7.52 -5.30 8.27
N VAL A 201 6.41 -4.80 7.71
CA VAL A 201 5.97 -5.12 6.35
C VAL A 201 6.85 -4.42 5.32
N ALA A 202 7.17 -3.14 5.54
CA ALA A 202 8.09 -2.38 4.70
C ALA A 202 9.48 -3.02 4.68
N ALA A 203 10.03 -3.38 5.85
CA ALA A 203 11.32 -4.03 5.98
C ALA A 203 11.37 -5.34 5.19
N ILE A 204 10.43 -6.27 5.42
CA ILE A 204 10.45 -7.55 4.70
C ILE A 204 10.18 -7.39 3.20
N SER A 205 9.44 -6.36 2.80
CA SER A 205 9.20 -6.04 1.39
C SER A 205 10.49 -5.71 0.63
N THR A 206 11.51 -5.16 1.31
CA THR A 206 12.80 -4.90 0.68
C THR A 206 13.48 -6.18 0.19
N GLU A 207 13.36 -7.28 0.94
CA GLU A 207 13.95 -8.57 0.56
C GLU A 207 13.33 -9.13 -0.72
N TRP A 208 12.02 -8.93 -0.89
CA TRP A 208 11.30 -9.42 -2.06
C TRP A 208 11.64 -8.65 -3.33
N ASN A 209 11.96 -7.36 -3.21
CA ASN A 209 12.12 -6.46 -4.35
C ASN A 209 13.59 -6.16 -4.70
N TYR A 210 14.50 -6.19 -3.73
CA TYR A 210 15.91 -5.78 -3.89
C TYR A 210 16.92 -6.86 -3.50
N GLY A 211 16.46 -8.03 -3.03
CA GLY A 211 17.31 -9.10 -2.49
C GLY A 211 17.60 -8.96 -1.00
N PRO A 212 18.33 -9.91 -0.39
CA PRO A 212 18.54 -9.94 1.06
C PRO A 212 19.43 -8.78 1.55
N GLY A 213 19.26 -8.38 2.81
CA GLY A 213 20.16 -7.46 3.52
C GLY A 213 19.72 -5.99 3.61
N TRP A 214 18.49 -5.67 3.19
CA TRP A 214 17.99 -4.29 3.17
C TRP A 214 17.06 -3.91 4.34
N GLN A 215 16.66 -4.87 5.18
CA GLN A 215 15.73 -4.60 6.29
C GLN A 215 16.27 -3.53 7.24
N ASP A 216 17.53 -3.67 7.67
CA ASP A 216 18.15 -2.75 8.62
C ASP A 216 18.28 -1.33 8.04
N ALA A 217 18.65 -1.22 6.76
CA ALA A 217 18.75 0.06 6.06
C ALA A 217 17.38 0.77 5.98
N LEU A 218 16.29 0.04 5.78
CA LEU A 218 14.94 0.60 5.81
C LEU A 218 14.58 1.12 7.21
N ILE A 219 14.87 0.35 8.24
CA ILE A 219 14.58 0.69 9.64
C ILE A 219 15.41 1.90 10.08
N GLU A 220 16.68 1.95 9.67
CA GLU A 220 17.57 3.09 9.89
C GLU A 220 17.02 4.36 9.20
N ALA A 221 16.63 4.27 7.93
CA ALA A 221 16.04 5.37 7.18
C ALA A 221 14.71 5.87 7.80
N TYR A 222 13.90 4.96 8.35
CA TYR A 222 12.71 5.33 9.12
C TYR A 222 13.06 6.06 10.44
N GLY A 223 14.25 5.83 10.99
CA GLY A 223 14.81 6.55 12.13
C GLY A 223 14.44 5.94 13.48
N VAL A 224 14.44 4.61 13.61
CA VAL A 224 14.25 3.90 14.89
C VAL A 224 15.31 2.81 15.08
N LYS A 225 15.49 2.36 16.33
CA LYS A 225 16.28 1.15 16.60
C LYS A 225 15.46 -0.09 16.24
N PRO A 226 16.05 -1.13 15.64
CA PRO A 226 15.38 -2.40 15.40
C PRO A 226 14.79 -3.00 16.68
N ASP A 227 13.64 -3.64 16.53
CA ASP A 227 12.92 -4.37 17.57
C ASP A 227 12.51 -5.74 17.04
N ASP A 228 13.33 -6.75 17.31
CA ASP A 228 13.18 -8.09 16.73
C ASP A 228 11.86 -8.75 17.12
N GLU A 229 11.36 -8.51 18.34
CA GLU A 229 10.10 -9.05 18.81
C GLU A 229 8.93 -8.50 17.99
N ARG A 230 8.87 -7.17 17.84
CA ARG A 230 7.81 -6.51 17.07
C ARG A 230 7.92 -6.81 15.57
N LEU A 231 9.13 -6.83 15.02
CA LEU A 231 9.38 -7.21 13.63
C LEU A 231 8.86 -8.63 13.34
N ALA A 232 9.23 -9.60 14.17
CA ALA A 232 8.77 -10.98 14.04
C ALA A 232 7.24 -11.08 14.18
N TYR A 233 6.68 -10.44 15.21
CA TYR A 233 5.24 -10.46 15.47
C TYR A 233 4.42 -9.87 14.32
N TYR A 234 4.73 -8.65 13.88
CA TYR A 234 3.93 -7.97 12.86
C TYR A 234 4.09 -8.59 11.47
N ARG A 235 5.26 -9.17 11.15
CA ARG A 235 5.45 -10.00 9.96
C ARG A 235 4.58 -11.26 10.01
N ALA A 236 4.55 -11.96 11.14
CA ALA A 236 3.72 -13.15 11.31
C ALA A 236 2.22 -12.81 11.24
N LEU A 237 1.81 -11.71 11.87
CA LEU A 237 0.44 -11.22 11.82
C LEU A 237 0.02 -10.84 10.40
N TRP A 238 0.88 -10.15 9.64
CA TRP A 238 0.64 -9.82 8.23
C TRP A 238 0.35 -11.07 7.39
N ASN A 239 1.16 -12.12 7.54
CA ASN A 239 0.94 -13.37 6.81
C ASN A 239 -0.30 -14.15 7.26
N ALA A 240 -0.81 -13.89 8.47
CA ALA A 240 -1.90 -14.65 9.08
C ALA A 240 -3.28 -13.97 8.96
N THR A 241 -3.35 -12.73 8.45
CA THR A 241 -4.59 -11.93 8.31
C THR A 241 -4.79 -11.51 6.88
#